data_AF-A0A4R6UNG5-F1
#
_entry.id   AF-A0A4R6UNG5-F1
#
_cell.length_a   1.000
_cell.length_b   1.000
_cell.length_c   1.000
_cell.angle_alpha   90.00
_cell.angle_beta   90.00
_cell.angle_gamma   90.00
#
_symmetry.space_group_name_H-M   'P 1'
#
loop_
_entity.id
_entity.type
_entity.pdbx_description
1 polymer ?
#
loop_
_entity_poly.entity_id
_entity_poly.type
_entity_poly.pdbx_seq_one_letter_code
_entity_poly.pdbx_strand_id
1 'polypeptide(L)'
;MSSPLREESELGEARRRVESLVAGTPGGDGEASFREPWELRAFSLAVAAYHAGQYEWSEFQLSLIASIRRWEADGADEAEAPWSYYEHWLTALETVLAGNGLLSEADLDERTRAVLATPRNANHHEAHREPVAIDPAVR
;
A
#
# COMPACT_ATOMS: atom_id res chain seq x y z
N MET A 1 -1.39 -36.15 -8.29
CA MET A 1 -0.70 -35.34 -9.31
C MET A 1 -1.63 -34.18 -9.65
N SER A 2 -1.52 -33.08 -8.89
CA SER A 2 -2.35 -31.87 -9.06
C SER A 2 -1.80 -31.02 -10.19
N SER A 3 -2.70 -30.52 -11.05
CA SER A 3 -2.37 -29.85 -12.31
C SER A 3 -2.18 -28.33 -12.10
N PRO A 4 -1.05 -27.73 -12.54
CA PRO A 4 -0.65 -26.35 -12.22
C PRO A 4 -1.33 -25.26 -13.07
N LEU A 5 -2.28 -25.60 -13.94
CA LEU A 5 -2.84 -24.66 -14.94
C LEU A 5 -4.15 -23.96 -14.52
N ARG A 6 -4.72 -24.30 -13.35
CA ARG A 6 -6.01 -23.73 -12.89
C ARG A 6 -5.81 -22.42 -12.11
N GLU A 7 -4.68 -22.29 -11.40
CA GLU A 7 -4.34 -21.12 -10.57
C GLU A 7 -4.02 -19.88 -11.41
N GLU A 8 -3.33 -20.03 -12.55
CA GLU A 8 -3.00 -18.91 -13.46
C GLU A 8 -4.25 -18.20 -14.04
N SER A 9 -5.36 -18.94 -14.22
CA SER A 9 -6.63 -18.38 -14.73
C SER A 9 -7.39 -17.58 -13.67
N GLU A 10 -7.37 -18.02 -12.41
CA GLU A 10 -8.02 -17.35 -11.29
C GLU A 10 -7.28 -16.07 -10.93
N LEU A 11 -5.95 -16.08 -11.02
CA LEU A 11 -5.09 -14.90 -10.86
C LEU A 11 -5.31 -13.87 -11.96
N GLY A 12 -5.42 -14.32 -13.22
CA GLY A 12 -5.75 -13.45 -14.35
C GLY A 12 -7.16 -12.84 -14.24
N GLU A 13 -8.12 -13.56 -13.68
CA GLU A 13 -9.45 -13.03 -13.39
C GLU A 13 -9.49 -12.09 -12.19
N ALA A 14 -8.79 -12.43 -11.10
CA ALA A 14 -8.67 -11.57 -9.94
C ALA A 14 -8.02 -10.24 -10.33
N ARG A 15 -6.94 -10.28 -11.12
CA ARG A 15 -6.29 -9.08 -11.66
C ARG A 15 -7.25 -8.26 -12.52
N ARG A 16 -7.97 -8.88 -13.46
CA ARG A 16 -8.96 -8.20 -14.31
C ARG A 16 -10.12 -7.60 -13.49
N ARG A 17 -10.55 -8.26 -12.41
CA ARG A 17 -11.59 -7.72 -11.51
C ARG A 17 -11.07 -6.52 -10.72
N VAL A 18 -9.84 -6.58 -10.20
CA VAL A 18 -9.21 -5.45 -9.51
C VAL A 18 -9.02 -4.28 -10.49
N GLU A 19 -8.48 -4.54 -11.68
CA GLU A 19 -8.33 -3.54 -12.76
C GLU A 19 -9.68 -2.93 -13.16
N SER A 20 -10.74 -3.74 -13.25
CA SER A 20 -12.11 -3.26 -13.56
C SER A 20 -12.74 -2.46 -12.42
N LEU A 21 -12.47 -2.81 -11.16
CA LEU A 21 -12.97 -2.08 -9.99
C LEU A 21 -12.29 -0.71 -9.87
N VAL A 22 -10.97 -0.67 -10.14
CA VAL A 22 -10.18 0.57 -10.13
C VAL A 22 -10.57 1.47 -11.30
N ALA A 23 -10.80 0.92 -12.50
CA ALA A 23 -11.20 1.69 -13.68
C ALA A 23 -12.60 2.35 -13.55
N GLY A 24 -13.47 1.84 -12.68
CA GLY A 24 -14.80 2.40 -12.42
C GLY A 24 -14.84 3.47 -11.32
N THR A 25 -13.71 3.78 -10.69
CA THR A 25 -13.61 4.75 -9.59
C THR A 25 -13.23 6.12 -10.17
N PRO A 26 -13.77 7.26 -9.68
CA PRO A 26 -13.40 8.59 -10.18
C PRO A 26 -11.86 8.78 -10.16
N GLY A 27 -11.25 8.93 -11.34
CA GLY A 27 -9.79 8.94 -11.55
C GLY A 27 -9.24 7.78 -12.41
N GLY A 28 -10.09 6.90 -12.94
CA GLY A 28 -9.72 5.78 -13.82
C GLY A 28 -9.31 6.16 -15.26
N ASP A 29 -9.33 7.44 -15.61
CA ASP A 29 -9.31 7.94 -16.99
C ASP A 29 -7.91 8.40 -17.47
N GLY A 30 -6.84 7.87 -16.86
CA GLY A 30 -5.45 8.20 -17.24
C GLY A 30 -4.84 9.42 -16.53
N GLU A 31 -5.51 9.96 -15.51
CA GLU A 31 -4.91 10.85 -14.53
C GLU A 31 -4.30 10.00 -13.41
N ALA A 32 -3.06 10.27 -13.01
CA ALA A 32 -2.21 9.35 -12.24
C ALA A 32 -2.96 8.57 -11.14
N SER A 33 -3.12 7.25 -11.33
CA SER A 33 -3.88 6.37 -10.41
C SER A 33 -3.34 6.33 -8.98
N PHE A 34 -2.13 6.88 -8.78
CA PHE A 34 -1.50 7.15 -7.50
C PHE A 34 -0.96 8.58 -7.53
N ARG A 35 -1.42 9.42 -6.60
CA ARG A 35 -0.96 10.79 -6.39
C ARG A 35 0.32 10.84 -5.58
N GLU A 36 0.49 9.89 -4.67
CA GLU A 36 1.63 9.85 -3.75
C GLU A 36 2.35 8.50 -3.77
N PRO A 37 3.68 8.45 -3.56
CA PRO A 37 4.43 7.19 -3.58
C PRO A 37 3.97 6.16 -2.55
N TRP A 38 3.34 6.59 -1.46
CA TRP A 38 2.84 5.69 -0.42
C TRP A 38 1.57 4.94 -0.87
N GLU A 39 0.75 5.53 -1.73
CA GLU A 39 -0.50 4.92 -2.22
C GLU A 39 -0.20 3.66 -3.04
N LEU A 40 0.81 3.74 -3.92
CA LEU A 40 1.30 2.58 -4.68
C LEU A 40 1.84 1.48 -3.76
N ARG A 41 2.54 1.85 -2.68
CA ARG A 41 3.09 0.89 -1.71
C ARG A 41 1.96 0.19 -0.94
N ALA A 42 0.96 0.94 -0.49
CA ALA A 42 -0.21 0.38 0.21
C ALA A 42 -0.98 -0.60 -0.68
N PHE A 43 -1.23 -0.22 -1.95
CA PHE A 43 -1.84 -1.11 -2.94
C PHE A 43 -1.01 -2.39 -3.14
N SER A 44 0.30 -2.23 -3.37
CA SER A 44 1.19 -3.37 -3.61
C SER A 44 1.25 -4.32 -2.42
N LEU A 45 1.23 -3.78 -1.19
CA LEU A 45 1.24 -4.57 0.04
C LEU A 45 -0.06 -5.39 0.19
N ALA A 46 -1.21 -4.77 -0.07
CA ALA A 46 -2.50 -5.46 -0.04
C ALA A 46 -2.51 -6.63 -1.04
N VAL A 47 -2.13 -6.36 -2.30
CA VAL A 47 -2.10 -7.39 -3.35
C VAL A 47 -1.11 -8.51 -3.00
N ALA A 48 0.07 -8.18 -2.47
CA ALA A 48 1.06 -9.18 -2.07
C ALA A 48 0.57 -10.06 -0.91
N ALA A 49 -0.08 -9.47 0.11
CA ALA A 49 -0.64 -10.21 1.23
C ALA A 49 -1.78 -11.15 0.79
N TYR A 50 -2.67 -10.69 -0.09
CA TYR A 50 -3.69 -11.54 -0.69
C TYR A 50 -3.09 -12.72 -1.47
N HIS A 51 -2.10 -12.49 -2.33
CA HIS A 51 -1.42 -13.57 -3.07
C HIS A 51 -0.68 -14.54 -2.15
N ALA A 52 -0.21 -14.07 -1.00
CA ALA A 52 0.39 -14.90 0.03
C ALA A 52 -0.64 -15.66 0.89
N GLY A 53 -1.93 -15.59 0.56
CA GLY A 53 -3.02 -16.29 1.26
C GLY A 53 -3.23 -15.80 2.69
N GLN A 54 -2.84 -14.55 2.98
CA GLN A 54 -2.92 -13.98 4.32
C GLN A 54 -4.34 -13.54 4.70
N TYR A 55 -5.19 -13.32 3.70
CA TYR A 55 -6.59 -12.98 3.85
C TYR A 55 -7.33 -13.22 2.53
N GLU A 56 -8.66 -13.30 2.59
CA GLU A 56 -9.50 -13.40 1.40
C GLU A 56 -9.87 -12.04 0.84
N TRP A 57 -9.90 -11.88 -0.49
CA TRP A 57 -10.17 -10.57 -1.12
C TRP A 57 -11.52 -9.97 -0.69
N SER A 58 -12.53 -10.82 -0.43
CA SER A 58 -13.85 -10.40 0.06
C SER A 58 -13.79 -9.75 1.45
N GLU A 59 -12.91 -10.22 2.34
CA GLU A 59 -12.72 -9.65 3.68
C GLU A 59 -12.22 -8.21 3.57
N PHE A 60 -11.26 -7.99 2.68
CA PHE A 60 -10.74 -6.67 2.36
C PHE A 60 -11.81 -5.74 1.77
N GLN A 61 -12.60 -6.20 0.81
CA GLN A 61 -13.68 -5.39 0.24
C GLN A 61 -14.73 -4.99 1.28
N LEU A 62 -15.10 -5.90 2.18
CA LEU A 62 -16.05 -5.60 3.26
C LEU A 62 -15.46 -4.58 4.25
N SER A 63 -14.19 -4.74 4.61
CA SER A 63 -13.46 -3.81 5.46
C SER A 63 -13.39 -2.39 4.86
N LEU A 64 -13.12 -2.29 3.55
CA LEU A 64 -13.09 -1.01 2.83
C LEU A 64 -14.45 -0.31 2.82
N ILE A 65 -15.53 -1.05 2.53
CA ILE A 65 -16.89 -0.52 2.58
C ILE A 65 -17.22 -0.02 3.99
N ALA A 66 -16.84 -0.77 5.03
CA ALA A 66 -17.05 -0.37 6.41
C ALA A 66 -16.28 0.91 6.77
N SER A 67 -15.02 1.03 6.32
CA SER A 67 -14.21 2.22 6.54
C SER A 67 -14.82 3.47 5.90
N ILE A 68 -15.30 3.37 4.66
CA ILE A 68 -15.90 4.51 3.95
C ILE A 68 -17.22 4.91 4.62
N ARG A 69 -18.08 3.94 4.94
CA ARG A 69 -19.36 4.20 5.62
C ARG A 69 -19.18 4.86 6.98
N ARG A 70 -18.12 4.48 7.71
CA ARG A 70 -17.81 5.11 8.99
C ARG A 70 -17.47 6.59 8.80
N TRP A 71 -16.62 6.90 7.83
CA TRP A 71 -16.28 8.30 7.51
C TRP A 71 -17.52 9.11 7.09
N GLU A 72 -18.38 8.54 6.24
CA GLU A 72 -19.65 9.17 5.84
C GLU A 72 -20.60 9.40 7.02
N ALA A 73 -20.66 8.47 7.97
CA ALA A 73 -21.53 8.55 9.14
C ALA A 73 -21.00 9.51 10.21
N ASP A 74 -19.69 9.63 10.36
CA ASP A 74 -19.04 10.53 11.32
C ASP A 74 -19.20 12.01 10.91
N GLY A 75 -19.67 12.28 9.69
CA GLY A 75 -20.01 13.62 9.21
C GLY A 75 -18.82 14.56 9.21
N ALA A 76 -17.62 14.02 8.95
CA ALA A 76 -16.39 14.77 8.94
C ALA A 76 -16.53 15.96 7.97
N ASP A 77 -16.26 17.17 8.46
CA ASP A 77 -16.18 18.34 7.60
C ASP A 77 -15.01 18.13 6.64
N GLU A 78 -15.28 18.17 5.33
CA GLU A 78 -14.25 18.03 4.29
C GLU A 78 -13.13 19.07 4.43
N ALA A 79 -13.40 20.19 5.13
CA ALA A 79 -12.40 21.20 5.46
C ALA A 79 -11.42 20.76 6.56
N GLU A 80 -11.84 19.88 7.48
CA GLU A 80 -11.00 19.38 8.58
C GLU A 80 -10.30 18.06 8.22
N ALA A 81 -10.98 17.18 7.48
CA ALA A 81 -10.46 15.89 7.03
C ALA A 81 -10.87 15.63 5.57
N PRO A 82 -10.02 16.02 4.59
CA PRO A 82 -10.34 15.82 3.18
C PRO A 82 -10.48 14.34 2.86
N TRP A 83 -11.46 14.01 2.02
CA TRP A 83 -11.71 12.63 1.62
C TRP A 83 -10.51 12.03 0.87
N SER A 84 -10.02 10.87 1.34
CA SER A 84 -8.88 10.17 0.75
C SER A 84 -9.16 8.68 0.59
N TYR A 85 -9.32 8.24 -0.66
CA TYR A 85 -9.58 6.85 -1.00
C TYR A 85 -8.51 5.88 -0.47
N TYR A 86 -7.22 6.22 -0.63
CA TYR A 86 -6.13 5.34 -0.22
C TYR A 86 -5.91 5.32 1.30
N GLU A 87 -6.39 6.32 2.04
CA GLU A 87 -6.41 6.26 3.52
C GLU A 87 -7.45 5.26 4.01
N HIS A 88 -8.65 5.23 3.41
CA HIS A 88 -9.64 4.19 3.68
C HIS A 88 -9.14 2.80 3.25
N TRP A 89 -8.40 2.73 2.13
CA TRP A 89 -7.75 1.49 1.69
C TRP A 89 -6.73 0.97 2.71
N LEU A 90 -5.89 1.86 3.24
CA LEU A 90 -4.90 1.51 4.27
C LEU A 90 -5.58 1.08 5.57
N THR A 91 -6.60 1.83 6.02
CA THR A 91 -7.41 1.50 7.20
C THR A 91 -8.03 0.10 7.06
N ALA A 92 -8.56 -0.21 5.88
CA ALA A 92 -9.15 -1.50 5.60
C ALA A 92 -8.12 -2.64 5.65
N LEU A 93 -6.92 -2.39 5.10
CA LEU A 93 -5.82 -3.35 5.09
C LEU A 93 -5.34 -3.65 6.52
N GLU A 94 -5.12 -2.62 7.32
CA GLU A 94 -4.72 -2.76 8.73
C GLU A 94 -5.77 -3.56 9.51
N THR A 95 -7.05 -3.25 9.32
CA THR A 95 -8.15 -3.96 9.98
C THR A 95 -8.16 -5.46 9.64
N VAL A 96 -7.98 -5.80 8.36
CA VAL A 96 -7.96 -7.21 7.92
C VAL A 96 -6.74 -7.94 8.45
N LEU A 97 -5.56 -7.34 8.36
CA LEU A 97 -4.33 -7.94 8.86
C LEU A 97 -4.36 -8.13 10.38
N ALA A 98 -4.94 -7.18 11.11
CA ALA A 98 -5.13 -7.29 12.55
C ALA A 98 -6.16 -8.37 12.91
N GLY A 99 -7.29 -8.41 12.18
CA GLY A 99 -8.32 -9.44 12.35
C GLY A 99 -7.80 -10.86 12.11
N ASN A 100 -6.85 -11.02 11.20
CA ASN A 100 -6.17 -12.29 10.90
C ASN A 100 -4.93 -12.55 11.77
N GLY A 101 -4.63 -11.69 12.75
CA GLY A 101 -3.54 -11.87 13.71
C GLY A 101 -2.13 -11.66 13.12
N LEU A 102 -2.04 -11.04 11.95
CA LEU A 102 -0.79 -10.76 11.23
C LEU A 102 -0.20 -9.40 11.58
N LEU A 103 -1.02 -8.54 12.19
CA LEU A 103 -0.68 -7.20 12.59
C LEU A 103 -1.15 -6.98 14.03
N SER A 104 -0.27 -6.44 14.86
CA SER A 104 -0.59 -5.93 16.19
C SER A 104 -0.63 -4.41 16.10
N GLU A 105 -1.73 -3.78 16.54
CA GLU A 105 -1.85 -2.31 16.59
C GLU A 105 -0.71 -1.69 17.41
N ALA A 106 -0.36 -2.31 18.54
CA ALA A 106 0.74 -1.84 19.39
C ALA A 106 2.10 -1.91 18.68
N ASP A 107 2.35 -2.97 17.91
CA ASP A 107 3.61 -3.11 17.16
C ASP A 107 3.68 -2.12 15.98
N LEU A 108 2.53 -1.87 15.32
CA LEU A 108 2.43 -0.88 14.26
C LEU A 108 2.68 0.54 14.79
N ASP A 109 2.09 0.89 15.93
CA ASP A 109 2.29 2.17 16.60
C ASP A 109 3.75 2.38 17.00
N GLU A 110 4.36 1.36 17.60
CA GLU A 110 5.78 1.39 17.96
C GLU A 110 6.65 1.60 16.72
N ARG A 111 6.37 0.85 15.65
CA ARG A 111 7.16 0.95 14.41
C ARG A 111 6.99 2.32 13.74
N THR A 112 5.78 2.85 13.73
CA THR A 112 5.47 4.18 13.19
C THR A 112 6.23 5.25 13.95
N ARG A 113 6.22 5.20 15.28
CA ARG A 113 6.98 6.13 16.12
C ARG A 113 8.48 6.05 15.85
N ALA A 114 9.03 4.84 15.71
CA ALA A 114 10.44 4.64 15.40
C ALA A 114 10.82 5.21 14.02
N VAL A 115 9.95 5.05 13.00
CA VAL A 115 10.17 5.63 11.67
C VAL A 115 10.11 7.15 11.71
N LEU A 116 9.12 7.74 12.40
CA LEU A 116 8.98 9.20 12.52
C LEU A 116 10.13 9.85 13.32
N ALA A 117 10.67 9.14 14.31
CA ALA A 117 11.82 9.59 15.08
C ALA A 117 13.14 9.51 14.30
N THR A 118 13.19 8.76 13.20
CA THR A 118 14.39 8.63 12.37
C THR A 118 14.45 9.78 11.36
N PRO A 119 15.49 10.64 11.38
CA PRO A 119 15.65 11.69 10.37
C PRO A 119 15.66 11.08 8.97
N ARG A 120 14.94 11.69 8.01
CA ARG A 120 14.87 11.18 6.62
C ARG A 120 16.26 10.93 6.01
N ASN A 121 17.27 11.69 6.43
CA ASN A 121 18.65 11.62 5.95
C ASN A 121 19.57 10.65 6.71
N ALA A 122 19.09 9.92 7.73
CA ALA A 122 19.95 9.07 8.57
C ALA A 122 20.68 7.95 7.80
N ASN A 123 20.18 7.57 6.62
CA ASN A 123 20.79 6.58 5.71
C ASN A 123 21.04 7.13 4.30
N HIS A 124 20.96 8.44 4.08
CA HIS A 124 21.31 9.00 2.79
C HIS A 124 22.83 8.98 2.67
N HIS A 125 23.36 8.11 1.81
CA HIS A 125 24.74 8.18 1.36
C HIS A 125 24.98 9.62 0.91
N GLU A 126 25.89 10.33 1.58
CA GLU A 126 26.33 11.63 1.14
C GLU A 126 27.01 11.43 -0.22
N ALA A 127 26.41 11.95 -1.29
CA ALA A 127 26.99 11.84 -2.61
C ALA A 127 28.26 12.69 -2.65
N HIS A 128 29.41 12.08 -2.38
CA HIS A 128 30.70 12.70 -2.59
C HIS A 128 30.89 12.92 -4.10
N ARG A 129 30.72 14.17 -4.53
CA ARG A 129 30.90 14.59 -5.94
C ARG A 129 32.31 15.06 -6.24
N GLU A 130 33.22 14.99 -5.26
CA GLU A 130 34.62 15.27 -5.50
C GLU A 130 35.18 14.21 -6.46
N PRO A 131 35.78 14.61 -7.60
CA PRO A 131 36.41 13.66 -8.50
C PRO A 131 37.51 12.91 -7.77
N VAL A 132 37.48 11.58 -7.80
CA VAL A 132 38.60 10.77 -7.32
C VAL A 132 39.78 11.05 -8.24
N ALA A 133 40.78 11.78 -7.73
CA ALA A 133 42.04 11.97 -8.43
C ALA A 133 42.75 10.61 -8.50
N ILE A 134 42.80 10.03 -9.71
CA ILE A 134 43.66 8.88 -9.98
C ILE A 134 45.08 9.42 -10.14
N ASP A 135 45.98 9.05 -9.24
CA ASP A 135 47.41 9.35 -9.36
C ASP A 135 47.96 8.68 -10.64
N PRO A 136 48.49 9.44 -11.60
CA PRO A 136 49.09 8.84 -12.78
C PRO A 136 50.34 8.05 -12.36
N ALA A 137 50.26 6.72 -12.49
CA ALA A 137 51.33 5.79 -12.19
C ALA A 137 52.69 6.29 -12.74
N VAL A 138 53.63 6.51 -11.83
CA VAL A 138 55.02 6.86 -12.16
C VAL A 138 55.63 5.68 -12.92
N ARG A 139 56.14 5.94 -14.12
CA ARG A 139 56.82 4.97 -14.98
C ARG A 139 58.31 4.92 -14.70
#